data_AF-A0A959F717-F1
#
_entry.id   AF-A0A959F717-F1
#
_cell.length_a   1.000
_cell.length_b   1.000
_cell.length_c   1.000
_cell.angle_alpha   90.00
_cell.angle_beta   90.00
_cell.angle_gamma   90.00
#
_symmetry.space_group_name_H-M   'P 1'
#
loop_
_entity.id
_entity.type
_entity.pdbx_description
1 polymer ?
#
loop_
_entity_poly.entity_id
_entity_poly.type
_entity_poly.pdbx_seq_one_letter_code
_entity_poly.pdbx_strand_id
1 'polypeptide(L)'
;MEQVDVLPDRQHDCKKARPGHGDLLIRRYRKFQLSLTPQQNLLYGFFTYTVIGWLLLSMPFVHKQSVPVLDNLFTAASAISTTGLVTVSISDSYNWLGQFIVMVLVQIGGIGYMTFTSFILLSKKSGLTHWHQRVLNAEFSMPTGFQIKDFLRSVIIFTIVIETLGVLCFYIAFTQAGVEHNFAIWSSIFHSISSFCTAGFGLYNDSFEQFADNTFINAIISVLSICGSMGFIVVTDLWNRISGKTRLLTFTTKIIFFVTCLLLVLGTGVIYFAEPSVSHLSGHKLMVAFFQSMTALTTVGFNTVPIGDFSLGAMLVVIFLMY
;
A
#
# COMPACT_ATOMS: atom_id res chain seq x y z
N MET A 1 -71.97 -4.67 11.44
CA MET A 1 -71.98 -6.03 10.86
C MET A 1 -71.64 -5.85 9.40
N GLU A 2 -70.36 -5.80 9.10
CA GLU A 2 -69.85 -5.53 7.75
C GLU A 2 -68.68 -6.49 7.54
N GLN A 3 -68.83 -7.32 6.51
CA GLN A 3 -68.03 -8.52 6.26
C GLN A 3 -66.65 -8.15 5.73
N VAL A 4 -65.63 -8.80 6.30
CA VAL A 4 -64.24 -8.77 5.84
C VAL A 4 -64.13 -9.73 4.66
N ASP A 5 -63.99 -9.20 3.44
CA ASP A 5 -63.68 -9.97 2.24
C ASP A 5 -62.21 -10.43 2.27
N VAL A 6 -62.03 -11.75 2.39
CA VAL A 6 -60.74 -12.45 2.30
C VAL A 6 -60.51 -12.81 0.84
N LEU A 7 -59.59 -12.11 0.18
CA LEU A 7 -59.11 -12.49 -1.16
C LEU A 7 -58.13 -13.68 -1.06
N PRO A 8 -58.17 -14.65 -2.00
CA PRO A 8 -57.37 -15.85 -1.92
C PRO A 8 -55.92 -15.62 -2.38
N ASP A 9 -54.99 -16.08 -1.55
CA ASP A 9 -53.55 -16.16 -1.80
C ASP A 9 -53.26 -17.04 -3.04
N ARG A 10 -52.91 -16.42 -4.17
CA ARG A 10 -52.25 -17.13 -5.28
C ARG A 10 -50.79 -17.35 -4.92
N GLN A 11 -50.50 -18.51 -4.31
CA GLN A 11 -49.14 -19.03 -4.21
C GLN A 11 -48.58 -19.30 -5.61
N HIS A 12 -47.82 -18.33 -6.14
CA HIS A 12 -46.87 -18.61 -7.20
C HIS A 12 -45.72 -19.43 -6.61
N ASP A 13 -45.74 -20.73 -6.91
CA ASP A 13 -44.70 -21.71 -6.62
C ASP A 13 -43.40 -21.35 -7.39
N CYS A 14 -42.64 -20.41 -6.85
CA CYS A 14 -41.28 -20.14 -7.29
C CYS A 14 -40.38 -21.17 -6.60
N LYS A 15 -40.14 -22.29 -7.29
CA LYS A 15 -39.15 -23.32 -6.95
C LYS A 15 -37.85 -22.65 -6.49
N LYS A 16 -37.64 -22.56 -5.17
CA LYS A 16 -36.36 -22.16 -4.57
C LYS A 16 -35.34 -23.23 -4.93
N ALA A 17 -34.52 -22.96 -5.95
CA ALA A 17 -33.34 -23.74 -6.25
C ALA A 17 -32.53 -23.92 -4.95
N ARG A 18 -32.18 -25.17 -4.63
CA ARG A 18 -31.35 -25.48 -3.45
C ARG A 18 -30.01 -24.75 -3.64
N PRO A 19 -29.59 -23.89 -2.69
CA PRO A 19 -28.32 -23.18 -2.81
C PRO A 19 -27.17 -24.18 -2.90
N GLY A 20 -26.24 -23.97 -3.83
CA GLY A 20 -25.06 -24.82 -3.98
C GLY A 20 -24.20 -24.79 -2.71
N HIS A 21 -23.32 -25.77 -2.52
CA HIS A 21 -22.43 -25.82 -1.34
C HIS A 21 -21.59 -24.54 -1.17
N GLY A 22 -21.20 -23.87 -2.27
CA GLY A 22 -20.53 -22.56 -2.23
C GLY A 22 -21.41 -21.43 -1.68
N ASP A 23 -22.70 -21.40 -1.98
CA ASP A 23 -23.64 -20.38 -1.49
C ASP A 23 -23.88 -20.49 0.02
N LEU A 24 -23.81 -21.72 0.56
CA LEU A 24 -23.93 -21.98 1.99
C LEU A 24 -22.71 -21.45 2.77
N LEU A 25 -21.49 -21.66 2.25
CA LEU A 25 -20.27 -21.13 2.86
C LEU A 25 -20.24 -19.60 2.83
N ILE A 26 -20.60 -18.99 1.69
CA ILE A 26 -20.68 -17.54 1.54
C ILE A 26 -21.72 -16.94 2.51
N ARG A 27 -22.88 -17.59 2.68
CA ARG A 27 -23.91 -17.15 3.63
C ARG A 27 -23.44 -17.25 5.09
N ARG A 28 -22.70 -18.30 5.44
CA ARG A 28 -22.15 -18.49 6.80
C ARG A 28 -21.08 -17.46 7.11
N TYR A 29 -20.18 -17.21 6.16
CA TYR A 29 -19.16 -16.17 6.23
C TYR A 29 -19.79 -14.78 6.39
N ARG A 30 -20.83 -14.47 5.61
CA ARG A 30 -21.56 -13.20 5.72
C ARG A 30 -22.22 -13.01 7.08
N LYS A 31 -22.83 -14.06 7.64
CA LYS A 31 -23.42 -14.00 9.00
C LYS A 31 -22.35 -13.78 10.08
N PHE A 32 -21.18 -14.41 9.94
CA PHE A 32 -20.05 -14.22 10.84
C PHE A 32 -19.50 -12.78 10.78
N GLN A 33 -19.27 -12.24 9.58
CA GLN A 33 -18.81 -10.84 9.42
C GLN A 33 -19.80 -9.81 9.99
N LEU A 34 -21.10 -10.07 9.88
CA LEU A 34 -22.15 -9.19 10.40
C LEU A 34 -22.26 -9.22 11.93
N SER A 35 -21.78 -10.28 12.59
CA SER A 35 -21.77 -10.38 14.06
C SER A 35 -20.56 -9.71 14.72
N LEU A 36 -19.52 -9.36 13.95
CA LEU A 36 -18.27 -8.82 14.46
C LEU A 36 -18.25 -7.29 14.48
N THR A 37 -17.46 -6.71 15.39
CA THR A 37 -17.19 -5.26 15.38
C THR A 37 -16.36 -4.87 14.14
N PRO A 38 -16.39 -3.60 13.71
CA PRO A 38 -15.59 -3.13 12.58
C PRO A 38 -14.09 -3.45 12.72
N GLN A 39 -13.54 -3.28 13.92
CA GLN A 39 -12.13 -3.53 14.23
C GLN A 39 -11.78 -5.03 14.18
N GLN A 40 -12.67 -5.90 14.67
CA GLN A 40 -12.49 -7.34 14.55
C GLN A 40 -12.52 -7.78 13.09
N ASN A 41 -13.40 -7.18 12.28
CA ASN A 41 -13.42 -7.46 10.84
C ASN A 41 -12.12 -7.05 10.15
N LEU A 42 -11.54 -5.89 10.52
CA LEU A 42 -10.20 -5.47 10.08
C LEU A 42 -9.14 -6.53 10.38
N LEU A 43 -9.09 -7.01 11.61
CA LEU A 43 -8.16 -8.04 12.05
C LEU A 43 -8.32 -9.36 11.26
N TYR A 44 -9.55 -9.89 11.18
CA TYR A 44 -9.79 -11.15 10.48
C TYR A 44 -9.57 -11.05 8.98
N GLY A 45 -9.89 -9.91 8.38
CA GLY A 45 -9.61 -9.67 6.97
C GLY A 45 -8.12 -9.71 6.71
N PHE A 46 -7.34 -8.92 7.44
CA PHE A 46 -5.88 -8.91 7.35
C PHE A 46 -5.29 -10.33 7.52
N PHE A 47 -5.68 -11.04 8.59
CA PHE A 47 -5.24 -12.42 8.84
C PHE A 47 -5.59 -13.38 7.68
N THR A 48 -6.78 -13.24 7.09
CA THR A 48 -7.20 -14.08 5.96
C THR A 48 -6.29 -13.86 4.75
N TYR A 49 -5.98 -12.60 4.40
CA TYR A 49 -5.07 -12.30 3.29
C TYR A 49 -3.65 -12.76 3.58
N THR A 50 -3.16 -12.63 4.82
CA THR A 50 -1.85 -13.19 5.23
C THR A 50 -1.79 -14.70 5.03
N VAL A 51 -2.82 -15.44 5.47
CA VAL A 51 -2.85 -16.91 5.31
C VAL A 51 -2.93 -17.32 3.85
N ILE A 52 -3.75 -16.64 3.04
CA ILE A 52 -3.82 -16.91 1.59
C ILE A 52 -2.46 -16.64 0.93
N GLY A 53 -1.84 -15.50 1.23
CA GLY A 53 -0.52 -15.13 0.72
C GLY A 53 0.54 -16.16 1.10
N TRP A 54 0.56 -16.59 2.37
CA TRP A 54 1.47 -17.60 2.87
C TRP A 54 1.30 -18.95 2.15
N LEU A 55 0.06 -19.40 1.96
CA LEU A 55 -0.22 -20.66 1.25
C LEU A 55 0.21 -20.59 -0.22
N LEU A 56 -0.01 -19.44 -0.88
CA LEU A 56 0.42 -19.23 -2.26
C LEU A 56 1.95 -19.18 -2.38
N LEU A 57 2.63 -18.47 -1.48
CA LEU A 57 4.08 -18.41 -1.45
C LEU A 57 4.72 -19.74 -1.07
N SER A 58 4.04 -20.59 -0.29
CA SER A 58 4.55 -21.91 0.08
C SER A 58 4.48 -22.95 -1.04
N MET A 59 3.91 -22.61 -2.19
CA MET A 59 3.83 -23.54 -3.33
C MET A 59 5.19 -23.76 -3.98
N PRO A 60 5.59 -25.01 -4.30
CA PRO A 60 6.94 -25.29 -4.80
C PRO A 60 7.24 -24.64 -6.16
N PHE A 61 6.21 -24.39 -6.98
CA PHE A 61 6.39 -23.79 -8.31
C PHE A 61 6.66 -22.28 -8.28
N VAL A 62 6.59 -21.61 -7.14
CA VAL A 62 6.92 -20.17 -7.02
C VAL A 62 8.37 -19.91 -6.58
N HIS A 63 9.10 -20.97 -6.20
CA HIS A 63 10.44 -20.91 -5.67
C HIS A 63 11.51 -21.18 -6.75
N LYS A 64 12.64 -20.47 -6.64
CA LYS A 64 13.90 -20.82 -7.35
C LYS A 64 14.77 -21.75 -6.50
N GLN A 65 14.72 -21.58 -5.18
CA GLN A 65 15.44 -22.36 -4.18
C GLN A 65 14.51 -22.74 -3.04
N SER A 66 14.87 -23.76 -2.26
CA SER A 66 14.03 -24.20 -1.13
C SER A 66 13.95 -23.11 -0.06
N VAL A 67 12.75 -22.54 0.14
CA VAL A 67 12.47 -21.54 1.18
C VAL A 67 11.73 -22.21 2.35
N PRO A 68 12.17 -22.01 3.61
CA PRO A 68 11.44 -22.49 4.77
C PRO A 68 10.02 -21.93 4.85
N VAL A 69 9.06 -22.76 5.27
CA VAL A 69 7.64 -22.38 5.36
C VAL A 69 7.41 -21.19 6.30
N LEU A 70 8.24 -21.05 7.33
CA LEU A 70 8.20 -19.91 8.26
C LEU A 70 8.63 -18.60 7.59
N ASP A 71 9.63 -18.64 6.70
CA ASP A 71 10.09 -17.47 5.95
C ASP A 71 9.03 -17.02 4.94
N ASN A 72 8.30 -17.96 4.34
CA ASN A 72 7.14 -17.65 3.50
C ASN A 72 6.02 -16.95 4.30
N LEU A 73 5.78 -17.37 5.54
CA LEU A 73 4.80 -16.74 6.41
C LEU A 73 5.22 -15.33 6.79
N PHE A 74 6.50 -15.14 7.14
CA PHE A 74 7.07 -13.84 7.46
C PHE A 74 6.98 -12.89 6.25
N THR A 75 7.38 -13.37 5.07
CA THR A 75 7.29 -12.61 3.81
C THR A 75 5.84 -12.21 3.51
N ALA A 76 4.88 -13.14 3.64
CA ALA A 76 3.47 -12.85 3.42
C ALA A 76 2.94 -11.79 4.40
N ALA A 77 3.27 -11.92 5.69
CA ALA A 77 2.87 -10.99 6.73
C ALA A 77 3.46 -9.59 6.51
N SER A 78 4.75 -9.51 6.20
CA SER A 78 5.47 -8.26 5.93
C SER A 78 4.97 -7.57 4.65
N ALA A 79 4.64 -8.32 3.60
CA ALA A 79 4.12 -7.77 2.35
C ALA A 79 2.72 -7.14 2.54
N ILE A 80 1.80 -7.84 3.21
CA ILE A 80 0.44 -7.33 3.44
C ILE A 80 0.39 -6.21 4.49
N SER A 81 1.30 -6.19 5.46
CA SER A 81 1.48 -5.04 6.39
C SER A 81 2.31 -3.90 5.81
N THR A 82 2.79 -4.03 4.57
CA THR A 82 3.69 -3.05 3.92
C THR A 82 4.88 -2.67 4.80
N THR A 83 5.48 -3.63 5.50
CA THR A 83 6.59 -3.39 6.45
C THR A 83 7.97 -3.46 5.81
N GLY A 84 8.13 -4.24 4.74
CA GLY A 84 9.38 -4.29 3.96
C GLY A 84 10.49 -5.15 4.51
N LEU A 85 10.30 -5.78 5.67
CA LEU A 85 11.27 -6.73 6.21
C LEU A 85 11.19 -8.07 5.48
N VAL A 86 12.37 -8.63 5.18
CA VAL A 86 12.51 -9.94 4.53
C VAL A 86 13.53 -10.77 5.30
N THR A 87 13.26 -12.07 5.45
CA THR A 87 14.22 -13.03 6.02
C THR A 87 15.06 -13.73 4.95
N VAL A 88 14.59 -13.68 3.71
CA VAL A 88 15.24 -14.25 2.53
C VAL A 88 15.18 -13.25 1.37
N SER A 89 16.18 -13.28 0.48
CA SER A 89 16.17 -12.45 -0.73
C SER A 89 14.96 -12.77 -1.61
N ILE A 90 14.21 -11.75 -2.03
CA ILE A 90 13.03 -11.91 -2.88
C ILE A 90 13.42 -12.33 -4.30
N SER A 91 14.50 -11.76 -4.84
CA SER A 91 14.96 -12.03 -6.19
C SER A 91 15.64 -13.39 -6.32
N ASP A 92 16.38 -13.82 -5.30
CA ASP A 92 17.07 -15.10 -5.29
C ASP A 92 16.13 -16.25 -4.93
N SER A 93 15.16 -16.00 -4.03
CA SER A 93 14.30 -17.07 -3.49
C SER A 93 13.09 -17.36 -4.36
N TYR A 94 12.47 -16.32 -4.91
CA TYR A 94 11.22 -16.45 -5.66
C TYR A 94 11.45 -16.23 -7.15
N ASN A 95 10.72 -17.00 -7.97
CA ASN A 95 10.62 -16.73 -9.39
C ASN A 95 9.65 -15.57 -9.64
N TRP A 96 9.44 -15.24 -10.91
CA TRP A 96 8.55 -14.15 -11.30
C TRP A 96 7.14 -14.28 -10.71
N LEU A 97 6.59 -15.50 -10.61
CA LEU A 97 5.26 -15.72 -10.00
C LEU A 97 5.26 -15.42 -8.50
N GLY A 98 6.29 -15.83 -7.76
CA GLY A 98 6.39 -15.52 -6.33
C GLY A 98 6.55 -14.02 -6.08
N GLN A 99 7.39 -13.35 -6.89
CA GLN A 99 7.53 -11.89 -6.85
C GLN A 99 6.20 -11.18 -7.18
N PHE A 100 5.46 -11.68 -8.16
CA PHE A 100 4.12 -11.18 -8.48
C PHE A 100 3.14 -11.34 -7.32
N ILE A 101 3.15 -12.48 -6.61
CA ILE A 101 2.32 -12.69 -5.42
C ILE A 101 2.67 -11.68 -4.32
N VAL A 102 3.97 -11.46 -4.03
CA VAL A 102 4.43 -10.45 -3.07
C VAL A 102 3.94 -9.05 -3.46
N MET A 103 4.08 -8.67 -4.73
CA MET A 103 3.63 -7.38 -5.26
C MET A 103 2.11 -7.19 -5.08
N VAL A 104 1.31 -8.24 -5.32
CA VAL A 104 -0.15 -8.20 -5.12
C VAL A 104 -0.50 -8.05 -3.63
N LEU A 105 0.21 -8.75 -2.73
CA LEU A 105 0.01 -8.60 -1.29
C LEU A 105 0.33 -7.17 -0.84
N VAL A 106 1.43 -6.58 -1.34
CA VAL A 106 1.79 -5.18 -1.11
C VAL A 106 0.69 -4.24 -1.58
N GLN A 107 0.15 -4.43 -2.79
CA GLN A 107 -0.93 -3.59 -3.31
C GLN A 107 -2.19 -3.65 -2.44
N ILE A 108 -2.60 -4.87 -2.05
CA ILE A 108 -3.79 -5.08 -1.21
C ILE A 108 -3.58 -4.44 0.17
N GLY A 109 -2.38 -4.54 0.73
CA GLY A 109 -1.99 -3.93 1.99
C GLY A 109 -2.02 -2.40 1.92
N GLY A 110 -1.32 -1.82 0.95
CA GLY A 110 -1.14 -0.36 0.82
C GLY A 110 -2.42 0.39 0.46
N ILE A 111 -3.30 -0.17 -0.37
CA ILE A 111 -4.62 0.43 -0.63
C ILE A 111 -5.58 0.25 0.57
N GLY A 112 -5.34 -0.77 1.39
CA GLY A 112 -6.28 -1.28 2.36
C GLY A 112 -7.24 -2.29 1.71
N TYR A 113 -7.27 -3.50 2.24
CA TYR A 113 -8.05 -4.60 1.65
C TYR A 113 -9.57 -4.29 1.62
N MET A 114 -10.07 -3.51 2.58
CA MET A 114 -11.47 -3.08 2.65
C MET A 114 -11.80 -2.02 1.61
N THR A 115 -10.88 -1.07 1.38
CA THR A 115 -10.96 -0.09 0.27
C THR A 115 -11.09 -0.82 -1.06
N PHE A 116 -10.20 -1.78 -1.32
CA PHE A 116 -10.18 -2.55 -2.56
C PHE A 116 -11.47 -3.36 -2.75
N THR A 117 -11.90 -4.10 -1.74
CA THR A 117 -13.14 -4.90 -1.77
C THR A 117 -14.37 -4.01 -2.02
N SER A 118 -14.45 -2.87 -1.34
CA SER A 118 -15.56 -1.92 -1.44
C SER A 118 -15.64 -1.27 -2.82
N PHE A 119 -14.50 -0.99 -3.45
CA PHE A 119 -14.45 -0.48 -4.82
C PHE A 119 -14.97 -1.49 -5.86
N ILE A 120 -14.61 -2.77 -5.73
CA ILE A 120 -15.12 -3.84 -6.63
C ILE A 120 -16.65 -3.94 -6.53
N LEU A 121 -17.19 -3.88 -5.31
CA LEU A 121 -18.65 -3.86 -5.08
C LEU A 121 -19.32 -2.67 -5.75
N LEU A 122 -18.77 -1.46 -5.57
CA LEU A 122 -19.30 -0.26 -6.22
C LEU A 122 -19.32 -0.38 -7.74
N SER A 123 -18.29 -1.02 -8.32
CA SER A 123 -18.17 -1.21 -9.77
C SER A 123 -19.20 -2.19 -10.34
N LYS A 124 -19.66 -3.18 -9.56
CA LYS A 124 -20.64 -4.19 -9.98
C LYS A 124 -22.11 -3.73 -9.95
N LYS A 125 -22.38 -2.41 -9.90
CA LYS A 125 -23.70 -1.80 -9.63
C LYS A 125 -24.35 -2.20 -8.28
N SER A 126 -23.70 -3.04 -7.49
CA SER A 126 -24.09 -3.26 -6.09
C SER A 126 -23.75 -2.01 -5.27
N GLY A 127 -24.75 -1.39 -4.65
CA GLY A 127 -24.49 -0.33 -3.69
C GLY A 127 -23.66 -0.83 -2.51
N LEU A 128 -22.88 0.07 -1.88
CA LEU A 128 -22.24 -0.24 -0.60
C LEU A 128 -23.31 -0.54 0.44
N THR A 129 -23.18 -1.68 1.12
CA THR A 129 -24.01 -2.00 2.28
C THR A 129 -23.62 -1.07 3.44
N HIS A 130 -24.55 -0.74 4.34
CA HIS A 130 -24.26 0.01 5.57
C HIS A 130 -23.09 -0.59 6.38
N TRP A 131 -22.91 -1.92 6.34
CA TRP A 131 -21.77 -2.59 6.95
C TRP A 131 -20.42 -2.14 6.37
N HIS A 132 -20.29 -2.08 5.04
CA HIS A 132 -19.05 -1.63 4.38
C HIS A 132 -18.73 -0.19 4.77
N GLN A 133 -19.75 0.67 4.84
CA GLN A 133 -19.57 2.06 5.29
C GLN A 133 -19.08 2.16 6.75
N ARG A 134 -19.59 1.31 7.65
CA ARG A 134 -19.13 1.30 9.05
C ARG A 134 -17.68 0.86 9.18
N VAL A 135 -17.25 -0.14 8.42
CA VAL A 135 -15.85 -0.59 8.47
C VAL A 135 -14.92 0.43 7.83
N LEU A 136 -15.29 1.01 6.69
CA LEU A 136 -14.51 2.08 6.06
C LEU A 136 -14.38 3.33 6.93
N ASN A 137 -15.41 3.70 7.68
CA ASN A 137 -15.34 4.81 8.63
C ASN A 137 -14.51 4.48 9.89
N ALA A 138 -14.33 3.19 10.20
CA ALA A 138 -13.43 2.76 11.27
C ALA A 138 -11.96 2.72 10.80
N GLU A 139 -11.73 2.49 9.52
CA GLU A 139 -10.40 2.48 8.88
C GLU A 139 -9.94 3.90 8.55
N PHE A 140 -10.80 4.70 7.92
CA PHE A 140 -10.55 6.10 7.58
C PHE A 140 -11.44 7.00 8.43
N SER A 141 -10.83 7.85 9.26
CA SER A 141 -11.53 8.93 9.96
C SER A 141 -11.95 10.01 8.96
N MET A 142 -13.06 9.76 8.26
CA MET A 142 -13.55 10.58 7.16
C MET A 142 -13.85 12.02 7.63
N PRO A 143 -13.27 13.05 6.99
CA PRO A 143 -13.63 14.44 7.27
C PRO A 143 -15.10 14.73 6.95
N THR A 144 -15.69 15.69 7.66
CA THR A 144 -17.08 16.12 7.44
C THR A 144 -17.30 16.59 6.00
N GLY A 145 -18.37 16.08 5.36
CA GLY A 145 -18.74 16.43 3.99
C GLY A 145 -18.16 15.54 2.88
N PHE A 146 -17.27 14.58 3.20
CA PHE A 146 -16.76 13.63 2.21
C PHE A 146 -17.74 12.46 1.99
N GLN A 147 -18.08 12.19 0.74
CA GLN A 147 -18.84 10.99 0.36
C GLN A 147 -17.89 9.79 0.24
N ILE A 148 -18.21 8.69 0.91
CA ILE A 148 -17.41 7.44 0.88
C ILE A 148 -17.19 6.95 -0.56
N LYS A 149 -18.19 7.07 -1.44
CA LYS A 149 -18.06 6.64 -2.84
C LYS A 149 -17.03 7.46 -3.61
N ASP A 150 -17.05 8.78 -3.44
CA ASP A 150 -16.11 9.70 -4.09
C ASP A 150 -14.69 9.46 -3.55
N PHE A 151 -14.56 9.23 -2.24
CA PHE A 151 -13.28 8.88 -1.62
C PHE A 151 -12.71 7.58 -2.17
N LEU A 152 -13.47 6.48 -2.18
CA LEU A 152 -13.01 5.19 -2.71
C LEU A 152 -12.62 5.29 -4.19
N ARG A 153 -13.40 6.03 -5.00
CA ARG A 153 -13.07 6.25 -6.40
C ARG A 153 -11.78 7.07 -6.56
N SER A 154 -11.62 8.12 -5.76
CA SER A 154 -10.44 8.97 -5.76
C SER A 154 -9.19 8.18 -5.40
N VAL A 155 -9.26 7.34 -4.35
CA VAL A 155 -8.17 6.46 -3.91
C VAL A 155 -7.68 5.59 -5.06
N ILE A 156 -8.58 4.80 -5.66
CA ILE A 156 -8.18 3.83 -6.70
C ILE A 156 -7.68 4.51 -7.97
N ILE A 157 -8.34 5.59 -8.42
CA ILE A 157 -7.89 6.33 -9.60
C ILE A 157 -6.51 6.94 -9.35
N PHE A 158 -6.31 7.55 -8.19
CA PHE A 158 -5.04 8.17 -7.84
C PHE A 158 -3.91 7.13 -7.77
N THR A 159 -4.13 6.00 -7.10
CA THR A 159 -3.16 4.90 -7.03
C THR A 159 -2.75 4.44 -8.42
N ILE A 160 -3.72 4.11 -9.28
CA ILE A 160 -3.43 3.63 -10.65
C ILE A 160 -2.66 4.70 -11.45
N VAL A 161 -3.06 5.97 -11.35
CA VAL A 161 -2.40 7.06 -12.09
C VAL A 161 -0.95 7.25 -11.62
N ILE A 162 -0.73 7.34 -10.31
CA ILE A 162 0.60 7.58 -9.73
C ILE A 162 1.52 6.38 -9.96
N GLU A 163 1.02 5.16 -9.79
CA GLU A 163 1.80 3.96 -10.08
C GLU A 163 2.13 3.86 -11.56
N THR A 164 1.18 4.14 -12.46
CA THR A 164 1.48 4.12 -13.91
C THR A 164 2.54 5.16 -14.27
N LEU A 165 2.46 6.38 -13.73
CA LEU A 165 3.50 7.39 -13.93
C LEU A 165 4.85 6.97 -13.35
N GLY A 166 4.84 6.36 -12.16
CA GLY A 166 6.02 5.79 -11.53
C GLY A 166 6.68 4.72 -12.39
N VAL A 167 5.90 3.78 -12.94
CA VAL A 167 6.39 2.75 -13.87
C VAL A 167 7.07 3.37 -15.09
N LEU A 168 6.43 4.35 -15.73
CA LEU A 168 7.00 5.02 -16.90
C LEU A 168 8.33 5.71 -16.57
N CYS A 169 8.37 6.47 -15.47
CA CYS A 169 9.57 7.17 -15.02
C CYS A 169 10.69 6.18 -14.64
N PHE A 170 10.39 5.14 -13.85
CA PHE A 170 11.35 4.12 -13.46
C PHE A 170 11.93 3.39 -14.67
N TYR A 171 11.10 3.09 -15.66
CA TYR A 171 11.54 2.37 -16.84
C TYR A 171 12.55 3.19 -17.64
N ILE A 172 12.30 4.48 -17.81
CA ILE A 172 13.27 5.42 -18.40
C ILE A 172 14.54 5.47 -17.55
N ALA A 173 14.41 5.58 -16.22
CA ALA A 173 15.55 5.70 -15.33
C ALA A 173 16.44 4.43 -15.29
N PHE A 174 15.84 3.24 -15.23
CA PHE A 174 16.58 1.97 -15.22
C PHE A 174 17.23 1.68 -16.57
N THR A 175 16.57 1.99 -17.68
CA THR A 175 17.18 1.82 -19.02
C THR A 175 18.35 2.77 -19.22
N GLN A 176 18.26 4.02 -18.74
CA GLN A 176 19.39 4.96 -18.72
C GLN A 176 20.54 4.49 -17.82
N ALA A 177 20.22 3.77 -16.74
CA ALA A 177 21.21 3.16 -15.84
C ALA A 177 21.83 1.87 -16.40
N GLY A 178 21.47 1.44 -17.61
CA GLY A 178 22.04 0.26 -18.26
C GLY A 178 21.44 -1.09 -17.83
N VAL A 179 20.29 -1.07 -17.13
CA VAL A 179 19.59 -2.29 -16.72
C VAL A 179 18.99 -3.00 -17.95
N GLU A 180 19.08 -4.33 -17.99
CA GLU A 180 18.49 -5.15 -19.06
C GLU A 180 16.99 -4.84 -19.22
N HIS A 181 16.54 -4.66 -20.45
CA HIS A 181 15.18 -4.20 -20.77
C HIS A 181 14.05 -5.01 -20.11
N ASN A 182 14.11 -6.34 -20.16
CA ASN A 182 13.08 -7.20 -19.58
C ASN A 182 13.03 -7.07 -18.06
N PHE A 183 14.20 -7.05 -17.43
CA PHE A 183 14.31 -6.86 -15.99
C PHE A 183 13.96 -5.42 -15.56
N ALA A 184 14.24 -4.42 -16.41
CA ALA A 184 13.85 -3.03 -16.19
C ALA A 184 12.33 -2.89 -16.16
N ILE A 185 11.60 -3.45 -17.12
CA ILE A 185 10.11 -3.42 -17.13
C ILE A 185 9.56 -3.98 -15.82
N TRP A 186 10.04 -5.17 -15.42
CA TRP A 186 9.56 -5.82 -14.20
C TRP A 186 9.95 -5.03 -12.94
N SER A 187 11.19 -4.54 -12.87
CA SER A 187 11.67 -3.71 -11.77
C SER A 187 10.91 -2.40 -11.67
N SER A 188 10.54 -1.77 -12.78
CA SER A 188 9.74 -0.53 -12.77
C SER A 188 8.36 -0.75 -12.18
N ILE A 189 7.68 -1.84 -12.57
CA ILE A 189 6.35 -2.19 -12.05
C ILE A 189 6.43 -2.48 -10.55
N PHE A 190 7.34 -3.37 -10.17
CA PHE A 190 7.48 -3.81 -8.79
C PHE A 190 7.85 -2.66 -7.84
N HIS A 191 8.87 -1.87 -8.18
CA HIS A 191 9.32 -0.78 -7.32
C HIS A 191 8.36 0.41 -7.35
N SER A 192 7.63 0.66 -8.44
CA SER A 192 6.60 1.70 -8.42
C SER A 192 5.49 1.41 -7.43
N ILE A 193 5.00 0.17 -7.39
CA ILE A 193 3.97 -0.28 -6.44
C ILE A 193 4.55 -0.27 -5.03
N SER A 194 5.73 -0.84 -4.85
CA SER A 194 6.39 -0.92 -3.54
C SER A 194 6.69 0.45 -2.93
N SER A 195 7.20 1.41 -3.73
CA SER A 195 7.42 2.80 -3.28
C SER A 195 6.11 3.51 -2.94
N PHE A 196 5.09 3.44 -3.81
CA PHE A 196 3.82 4.13 -3.57
C PHE A 196 3.05 3.55 -2.37
N CYS A 197 3.03 2.22 -2.23
CA CYS A 197 2.44 1.55 -1.06
C CYS A 197 3.34 1.60 0.19
N THR A 198 4.43 2.38 0.15
CA THR A 198 5.39 2.55 1.26
C THR A 198 5.84 1.23 1.86
N ALA A 199 6.09 0.22 1.01
CA ALA A 199 6.27 -1.15 1.44
C ALA A 199 7.72 -1.62 1.54
N GLY A 200 8.67 -0.99 0.84
CA GLY A 200 10.10 -1.28 0.99
C GLY A 200 10.61 -2.59 0.41
N PHE A 201 9.73 -3.40 -0.18
CA PHE A 201 10.15 -4.59 -0.90
C PHE A 201 10.90 -4.18 -2.17
N GLY A 202 12.10 -4.73 -2.37
CA GLY A 202 12.91 -4.53 -3.57
C GLY A 202 13.25 -5.85 -4.26
N LEU A 203 13.55 -5.77 -5.55
CA LEU A 203 14.13 -6.90 -6.29
C LEU A 203 15.67 -6.93 -6.19
N TYR A 204 16.27 -5.84 -5.73
CA TYR A 204 17.70 -5.74 -5.49
C TYR A 204 18.00 -6.07 -4.02
N ASN A 205 19.04 -6.88 -3.79
CA ASN A 205 19.41 -7.33 -2.44
C ASN A 205 20.03 -6.22 -1.59
N ASP A 206 20.62 -5.23 -2.25
CA ASP A 206 21.20 -4.02 -1.68
C ASP A 206 20.21 -2.84 -1.70
N SER A 207 18.92 -3.12 -1.86
CA SER A 207 17.87 -2.10 -2.01
C SER A 207 18.15 -1.14 -3.17
N PHE A 208 18.71 0.04 -2.90
CA PHE A 208 19.07 1.06 -3.90
C PHE A 208 20.46 1.63 -3.64
N GLU A 209 21.31 0.91 -2.89
CA GLU A 209 22.69 1.32 -2.59
C GLU A 209 23.51 1.47 -3.88
N GLN A 210 23.42 0.52 -4.82
CA GLN A 210 24.03 0.66 -6.15
C GLN A 210 23.51 1.86 -6.97
N PHE A 211 22.38 2.45 -6.60
CA PHE A 211 21.78 3.62 -7.26
C PHE A 211 21.91 4.91 -6.43
N ALA A 212 22.79 4.94 -5.42
CA ALA A 212 22.99 6.11 -4.55
C ALA A 212 23.26 7.41 -5.33
N ASP A 213 24.07 7.33 -6.39
CA ASP A 213 24.44 8.49 -7.23
C ASP A 213 23.38 8.82 -8.31
N ASN A 214 22.40 7.95 -8.51
CA ASN A 214 21.34 8.15 -9.51
C ASN A 214 20.21 9.02 -8.92
N THR A 215 20.38 10.33 -9.03
CA THR A 215 19.39 11.32 -8.58
C THR A 215 18.00 11.08 -9.18
N PHE A 216 17.90 10.57 -10.40
CA PHE A 216 16.60 10.38 -11.05
C PHE A 216 15.81 9.22 -10.43
N ILE A 217 16.44 8.06 -10.22
CA ILE A 217 15.82 6.92 -9.52
C ILE A 217 15.41 7.32 -8.10
N ASN A 218 16.33 7.96 -7.37
CA ASN A 218 16.09 8.36 -5.99
C ASN A 218 14.94 9.38 -5.90
N ALA A 219 14.83 10.31 -6.86
CA ALA A 219 13.72 11.26 -6.92
C ALA A 219 12.38 10.58 -7.20
N ILE A 220 12.34 9.58 -8.10
CA ILE A 220 11.10 8.83 -8.39
C ILE A 220 10.60 8.13 -7.12
N ILE A 221 11.48 7.42 -6.41
CA ILE A 221 11.15 6.76 -5.14
C ILE A 221 10.62 7.80 -4.14
N SER A 222 11.34 8.91 -3.94
CA SER A 222 10.93 9.95 -2.99
C SER A 222 9.56 10.52 -3.29
N VAL A 223 9.27 10.84 -4.56
CA VAL A 223 7.95 11.38 -4.93
C VAL A 223 6.85 10.35 -4.70
N LEU A 224 7.06 9.10 -5.13
CA LEU A 224 6.07 8.03 -4.95
C LEU A 224 5.78 7.77 -3.47
N SER A 225 6.81 7.63 -2.64
CA SER A 225 6.67 7.36 -1.20
C SER A 225 6.01 8.51 -0.45
N ILE A 226 6.36 9.77 -0.77
CA ILE A 226 5.70 10.95 -0.17
C ILE A 226 4.24 11.01 -0.61
N CYS A 227 3.94 10.77 -1.89
CA CYS A 227 2.57 10.71 -2.38
C CYS A 227 1.73 9.61 -1.71
N GLY A 228 2.34 8.45 -1.45
CA GLY A 228 1.73 7.35 -0.71
C GLY A 228 1.45 7.71 0.76
N SER A 229 2.45 8.25 1.45
CA SER A 229 2.39 8.47 2.91
C SER A 229 1.53 9.67 3.32
N MET A 230 1.35 10.69 2.47
CA MET A 230 0.47 11.84 2.75
C MET A 230 -1.00 11.45 2.97
N GLY A 231 -1.37 10.22 2.61
CA GLY A 231 -2.67 9.65 2.87
C GLY A 231 -3.75 10.10 1.87
N PHE A 232 -4.72 9.22 1.65
CA PHE A 232 -5.77 9.43 0.65
C PHE A 232 -6.68 10.63 0.93
N ILE A 233 -6.72 11.13 2.18
CA ILE A 233 -7.48 12.33 2.56
C ILE A 233 -6.89 13.57 1.88
N VAL A 234 -5.57 13.74 1.91
CA VAL A 234 -4.86 14.87 1.27
C VAL A 234 -5.09 14.86 -0.24
N VAL A 235 -4.97 13.67 -0.84
CA VAL A 235 -5.21 13.46 -2.27
C VAL A 235 -6.63 13.84 -2.66
N THR A 236 -7.63 13.36 -1.91
CA THR A 236 -9.03 13.62 -2.24
C THR A 236 -9.38 15.09 -2.05
N ASP A 237 -8.82 15.75 -1.04
CA ASP A 237 -8.99 17.19 -0.81
C ASP A 237 -8.35 18.02 -1.93
N LEU A 238 -7.14 17.65 -2.37
CA LEU A 238 -6.46 18.28 -3.50
C LEU A 238 -7.24 18.07 -4.81
N TRP A 239 -7.75 16.86 -5.04
CA TRP A 239 -8.58 16.54 -6.20
C TRP A 239 -9.88 17.34 -6.21
N ASN A 240 -10.56 17.47 -5.07
CA ASN A 240 -11.77 18.28 -4.94
C ASN A 240 -11.49 19.75 -5.24
N ARG A 241 -10.32 20.27 -4.85
CA ARG A 241 -9.89 21.63 -5.16
C ARG A 241 -9.62 21.82 -6.64
N ILE A 242 -8.86 20.92 -7.27
CA ILE A 242 -8.53 20.97 -8.70
C ILE A 242 -9.81 20.81 -9.55
N SER A 243 -10.74 19.96 -9.12
CA SER A 243 -12.04 19.76 -9.77
C SER A 243 -13.03 20.92 -9.54
N GLY A 244 -12.66 21.96 -8.79
CA GLY A 244 -13.51 23.10 -8.48
C GLY A 244 -14.67 22.80 -7.53
N LYS A 245 -14.74 21.60 -6.93
CA LYS A 245 -15.76 21.23 -5.93
C LYS A 245 -15.55 21.99 -4.62
N THR A 246 -14.32 22.32 -4.28
CA THR A 246 -13.96 23.12 -3.09
C THR A 246 -12.99 24.25 -3.48
N ARG A 247 -13.08 25.39 -2.79
CA ARG A 247 -12.19 26.55 -3.05
C ARG A 247 -10.94 26.58 -2.17
N LEU A 248 -10.99 25.93 -1.01
CA LEU A 248 -9.95 25.95 0.01
C LEU A 248 -9.59 24.51 0.40
N LEU A 249 -8.31 24.30 0.72
CA LEU A 249 -7.85 23.07 1.35
C LEU A 249 -8.32 23.01 2.80
N THR A 250 -8.66 21.82 3.26
CA THR A 250 -8.99 21.54 4.65
C THR A 250 -7.80 21.81 5.57
N PHE A 251 -8.10 22.09 6.84
CA PHE A 251 -7.07 22.29 7.86
C PHE A 251 -6.20 21.04 8.04
N THR A 252 -6.81 19.85 7.99
CA THR A 252 -6.12 18.56 8.04
C THR A 252 -5.04 18.46 6.95
N THR A 253 -5.38 18.76 5.70
CA THR A 253 -4.41 18.76 4.60
C THR A 253 -3.27 19.74 4.82
N LYS A 254 -3.57 20.96 5.31
CA LYS A 254 -2.55 21.98 5.56
C LYS A 254 -1.56 21.54 6.65
N ILE A 255 -2.06 20.94 7.74
CA ILE A 255 -1.20 20.42 8.81
C ILE A 255 -0.32 19.30 8.28
N ILE A 256 -0.89 18.30 7.60
CA ILE A 256 -0.12 17.16 7.08
C ILE A 256 1.02 17.67 6.20
N PHE A 257 0.73 18.54 5.22
CA PHE A 257 1.76 19.10 4.36
C PHE A 257 2.84 19.87 5.12
N PHE A 258 2.44 20.69 6.08
CA PHE A 258 3.36 21.51 6.86
C PHE A 258 4.29 20.65 7.73
N VAL A 259 3.73 19.68 8.47
CA VAL A 259 4.49 18.81 9.37
C VAL A 259 5.41 17.88 8.57
N THR A 260 4.93 17.28 7.47
CA THR A 260 5.77 16.45 6.60
C THR A 260 6.95 17.25 6.04
N CYS A 261 6.70 18.46 5.53
CA CYS A 261 7.78 19.32 5.01
C CYS A 261 8.78 19.71 6.12
N LEU A 262 8.28 20.09 7.29
CA LEU A 262 9.11 20.46 8.44
C LEU A 262 10.02 19.30 8.87
N LEU A 263 9.44 18.10 9.06
CA LEU A 263 10.20 16.92 9.49
C LEU A 263 11.21 16.47 8.42
N LEU A 264 10.86 16.53 7.13
CA LEU A 264 11.81 16.25 6.04
C LEU A 264 13.00 17.21 6.07
N VAL A 265 12.76 18.51 6.20
CA VAL A 265 13.84 19.51 6.22
C VAL A 265 14.74 19.32 7.45
N LEU A 266 14.15 19.12 8.63
CA LEU A 266 14.90 18.90 9.86
C LEU A 266 15.69 17.59 9.82
N GLY A 267 15.06 16.49 9.45
CA GLY A 267 15.69 15.17 9.36
C GLY A 267 16.82 15.15 8.34
N THR A 268 16.58 15.71 7.15
CA THR A 268 17.60 15.87 6.11
C THR A 268 18.77 16.72 6.61
N GLY A 269 18.49 17.83 7.29
CA GLY A 269 19.52 18.71 7.86
C GLY A 269 20.42 17.97 8.86
N VAL A 270 19.82 17.23 9.79
CA VAL A 270 20.60 16.48 10.78
C VAL A 270 21.44 15.39 10.13
N ILE A 271 20.87 14.57 9.24
CA ILE A 271 21.64 13.53 8.53
C ILE A 271 22.76 14.17 7.68
N TYR A 272 22.46 15.26 6.98
CA TYR A 272 23.43 15.95 6.13
C TYR A 272 24.64 16.49 6.91
N PHE A 273 24.43 17.08 8.10
CA PHE A 273 25.53 17.69 8.86
C PHE A 273 26.20 16.73 9.85
N ALA A 274 25.46 15.77 10.41
CA ALA A 274 25.93 14.96 11.52
C ALA A 274 26.41 13.56 11.11
N GLU A 275 26.01 13.04 9.95
CA GLU A 275 26.28 11.65 9.59
C GLU A 275 27.59 11.47 8.77
N PRO A 276 28.62 10.79 9.32
CA PRO A 276 29.91 10.64 8.65
C PRO A 276 29.81 9.82 7.35
N SER A 277 29.00 8.75 7.32
CA SER A 277 28.82 7.89 6.14
C SER A 277 28.30 8.67 4.93
N VAL A 278 27.52 9.71 5.16
CA VAL A 278 27.01 10.63 4.13
C VAL A 278 28.01 11.75 3.82
N SER A 279 28.83 12.17 4.81
CA SER A 279 29.75 13.30 4.69
C SER A 279 30.87 13.13 3.66
N HIS A 280 31.27 11.88 3.38
CA HIS A 280 32.34 11.57 2.43
C HIS A 280 31.90 11.60 0.96
N LEU A 281 30.60 11.65 0.67
CA LEU A 281 30.05 11.67 -0.68
C LEU A 281 30.01 13.12 -1.19
N SER A 282 30.97 13.53 -2.02
CA SER A 282 31.16 14.95 -2.38
C SER A 282 30.07 15.56 -3.29
N GLY A 283 29.43 14.77 -4.16
CA GLY A 283 28.44 15.27 -5.15
C GLY A 283 26.97 15.03 -4.80
N HIS A 284 26.64 13.91 -4.17
CA HIS A 284 25.26 13.44 -3.97
C HIS A 284 24.79 13.49 -2.51
N LYS A 285 25.60 14.11 -1.64
CA LYS A 285 25.37 14.21 -0.19
C LYS A 285 23.95 14.62 0.19
N LEU A 286 23.44 15.68 -0.45
CA LEU A 286 22.12 16.23 -0.15
C LEU A 286 21.02 15.23 -0.50
N MET A 287 21.15 14.56 -1.66
CA MET A 287 20.17 13.59 -2.12
C MET A 287 20.15 12.36 -1.21
N VAL A 288 21.31 11.86 -0.80
CA VAL A 288 21.41 10.71 0.12
C VAL A 288 20.84 11.06 1.49
N ALA A 289 21.19 12.21 2.05
CA ALA A 289 20.62 12.67 3.34
C ALA A 289 19.10 12.83 3.26
N PHE A 290 18.62 13.44 2.18
CA PHE A 290 17.19 13.62 1.93
C PHE A 290 16.48 12.27 1.77
N PHE A 291 17.06 11.35 1.00
CA PHE A 291 16.49 10.04 0.75
C PHE A 291 16.32 9.23 2.03
N GLN A 292 17.32 9.24 2.91
CA GLN A 292 17.25 8.51 4.18
C GLN A 292 16.24 9.14 5.14
N SER A 293 16.20 10.47 5.23
CA SER A 293 15.17 11.17 6.02
C SER A 293 13.76 10.92 5.47
N MET A 294 13.59 10.97 4.16
CA MET A 294 12.32 10.71 3.47
C MET A 294 11.88 9.27 3.68
N THR A 295 12.81 8.33 3.58
CA THR A 295 12.53 6.91 3.77
C THR A 295 12.01 6.64 5.18
N ALA A 296 12.69 7.19 6.19
CA ALA A 296 12.29 7.07 7.58
C ALA A 296 10.89 7.66 7.81
N LEU A 297 10.65 8.88 7.35
CA LEU A 297 9.39 9.60 7.54
C LEU A 297 8.20 8.94 6.81
N THR A 298 8.42 8.43 5.61
CA THR A 298 7.37 7.80 4.79
C THR A 298 7.18 6.32 5.12
N THR A 299 8.01 5.76 6.01
CA THR A 299 8.02 4.34 6.38
C THR A 299 8.29 3.37 5.23
N VAL A 300 8.78 3.85 4.08
CA VAL A 300 9.04 2.98 2.91
C VAL A 300 10.23 2.04 3.12
N GLY A 301 11.23 2.38 3.92
CA GLY A 301 12.32 1.44 4.28
C GLY A 301 13.36 1.09 3.21
N PHE A 302 13.47 1.83 2.10
CA PHE A 302 14.57 1.67 1.13
C PHE A 302 15.88 2.33 1.59
N ASN A 303 17.01 1.72 1.23
CA ASN A 303 18.34 2.21 1.58
C ASN A 303 19.14 2.59 0.33
N THR A 304 19.84 3.74 0.40
CA THR A 304 20.88 4.16 -0.56
C THR A 304 22.28 4.15 0.06
N VAL A 305 22.37 3.95 1.37
CA VAL A 305 23.61 3.74 2.11
C VAL A 305 23.34 2.68 3.20
N PRO A 306 24.36 1.89 3.60
CA PRO A 306 24.21 0.90 4.66
C PRO A 306 23.80 1.56 5.98
N ILE A 307 22.57 1.32 6.44
CA ILE A 307 22.09 1.87 7.73
C ILE A 307 22.89 1.31 8.91
N GLY A 308 23.45 0.12 8.78
CA GLY A 308 24.29 -0.49 9.82
C GLY A 308 25.51 0.34 10.22
N ASP A 309 25.99 1.21 9.33
CA ASP A 309 27.18 2.04 9.54
C ASP A 309 26.84 3.45 10.09
N PHE A 310 25.56 3.72 10.35
CA PHE A 310 25.14 5.05 10.82
C PHE A 310 25.67 5.33 12.23
N SER A 311 25.97 6.59 12.50
CA SER A 311 26.24 7.03 13.86
C SER A 311 25.01 6.81 14.75
N LEU A 312 25.25 6.54 16.05
CA LEU A 312 24.17 6.34 17.01
C LEU A 312 23.22 7.55 17.10
N GLY A 313 23.75 8.76 16.89
CA GLY A 313 22.97 9.99 16.80
C GLY A 313 22.05 10.02 15.58
N ALA A 314 22.53 9.64 14.40
CA ALA A 314 21.71 9.56 13.20
C ALA A 314 20.65 8.45 13.28
N MET A 315 21.00 7.29 13.85
CA MET A 315 20.02 6.22 14.10
C MET A 315 18.87 6.68 14.99
N LEU A 316 19.16 7.45 16.05
CA LEU A 316 18.13 8.00 16.93
C LEU A 316 17.18 8.93 16.16
N VAL A 317 17.72 9.78 15.28
CA VAL A 317 16.90 10.65 14.42
C VAL A 317 16.03 9.83 13.46
N VAL A 318 16.58 8.80 12.83
CA VAL A 318 15.82 7.90 11.96
C VAL A 318 14.68 7.24 12.73
N ILE A 319 14.93 6.73 13.94
CA ILE A 319 13.90 6.15 14.82
C ILE A 319 12.79 7.17 15.14
N PHE A 320 13.15 8.42 15.44
CA PHE A 320 12.16 9.48 15.69
C PHE A 320 11.36 9.85 14.45
N LEU A 321 11.96 9.82 13.26
CA LEU A 321 11.25 10.12 12.01
C LEU A 321 10.29 9.00 11.60
N MET A 322 10.57 7.76 11.97
CA MET A 322 9.71 6.60 11.69
C MET A 322 8.45 6.54 12.57
N TYR A 323 8.38 7.32 13.64
CA TYR A 323 7.31 7.31 14.64
C TYR A 323 6.36 8.51 14.47
#